data_AF-A0A1I6KRK2-F1
#
_entry.id   AF-A0A1I6KRK2-F1
#
_cell.length_a   1.000
_cell.length_b   1.000
_cell.length_c   1.000
_cell.angle_alpha   90.00
_cell.angle_beta   90.00
_cell.angle_gamma   90.00
#
_symmetry.space_group_name_H-M   'P 1'
#
loop_
_entity.id
_entity.type
_entity.pdbx_description
1 polymer ?
#
loop_
_entity_poly.entity_id
_entity_poly.type
_entity_poly.pdbx_seq_one_letter_code
_entity_poly.pdbx_strand_id
1 'polypeptide(L)'
;MHGIPRVRVARGKSVAIHRAAIACMLWLVCAASAVHAQSAEAWRAQQTAAMEKADDILAQAGRQKGLLTQYLVMRRAAASNDSAAFRLIFGQYLSWYQSFLGDYPAAVRSFSIAQIPQADDLPSPLTEGGYTARPALDAIPELARNYQIVLLNEAHNVALTRSLSVQLLSRLYAEGFRYFAAETLMQSDTGLQARGYPTEDSGFYTEEPIYGEMVRMALKLGFKVIAYEATSDASSADAREAEQARHLYESVFAHDPRARLVVQAGYDHIVKSGSYLGGRSMAEHLHKLTAAPMLSINQTAMYPRPKSKNDHPYYTAVMKQLQPEAPIVFIDAEGKPWSLGAAYDVTVFFPPEKLQRGRPTWLSLGGLRRTHQVNANACHGRYPCLVEARYAGEGPDAIPADRLLLDLSRVALSIGPMDVYGSTQEAPSGELYLRPGGYQLSFIVDKDKAPQRETIVVQDAPSREPEQR
;
A
#
# COMPACT_ATOMS: atom_id res chain seq x y z
N MET A 1 4.04 20.28 26.29
CA MET A 1 2.79 20.99 26.63
C MET A 1 2.66 22.17 25.69
N HIS A 2 1.42 22.53 25.30
CA HIS A 2 1.01 23.33 24.13
C HIS A 2 0.85 22.44 22.88
N GLY A 3 -0.33 22.18 22.31
CA GLY A 3 -1.62 22.86 22.37
C GLY A 3 -2.06 23.13 20.93
N ILE A 4 -2.63 22.13 20.25
CA ILE A 4 -3.04 22.22 18.85
C ILE A 4 -4.31 23.09 18.75
N PRO A 5 -4.37 24.12 17.87
CA PRO A 5 -5.53 24.99 17.76
C PRO A 5 -6.70 24.32 17.02
N ARG A 6 -7.91 24.42 17.60
CA ARG A 6 -9.18 23.94 17.06
C ARG A 6 -9.68 24.88 15.95
N VAL A 7 -10.05 24.32 14.78
CA VAL A 7 -10.85 25.01 13.77
C VAL A 7 -12.18 24.26 13.61
N ARG A 8 -13.30 24.94 13.89
CA ARG A 8 -14.66 24.45 13.63
C ARG A 8 -14.94 24.49 12.13
N VAL A 9 -15.45 23.40 11.56
CA VAL A 9 -16.03 23.40 10.21
C VAL A 9 -17.50 23.01 10.27
N ALA A 10 -18.32 23.80 9.57
CA ALA A 10 -19.77 23.72 9.54
C ALA A 10 -20.28 22.53 8.69
N ARG A 11 -21.49 22.07 9.04
CA ARG A 11 -22.19 20.93 8.44
C ARG A 11 -22.50 21.15 6.96
N GLY A 12 -21.98 20.26 6.12
CA GLY A 12 -22.40 20.02 4.75
C GLY A 12 -21.83 18.68 4.32
N LYS A 13 -22.65 17.81 3.71
CA LYS A 13 -22.28 16.45 3.31
C LYS A 13 -21.01 16.47 2.45
N SER A 14 -19.88 16.19 3.08
CA SER A 14 -18.57 16.04 2.49
C SER A 14 -17.96 14.86 3.24
N VAL A 15 -17.43 13.88 2.52
CA VAL A 15 -16.67 12.77 3.11
C VAL A 15 -15.61 13.42 3.99
N ALA A 16 -15.82 13.33 5.30
CA ALA A 16 -14.94 13.93 6.28
C ALA A 16 -13.71 13.04 6.28
N ILE A 17 -12.68 13.42 5.52
CA ILE A 17 -11.32 12.97 5.78
C ILE A 17 -11.04 13.43 7.22
N HIS A 18 -11.31 12.56 8.19
CA HIS A 18 -11.02 12.85 9.58
C HIS A 18 -9.52 13.13 9.64
N ARG A 19 -9.16 14.33 10.10
CA ARG A 19 -7.76 14.78 10.23
C ARG A 19 -6.91 13.80 11.06
N ALA A 20 -7.56 12.91 11.81
CA ALA A 20 -6.95 11.85 12.60
C ALA A 20 -6.52 10.60 11.78
N ALA A 21 -7.00 10.39 10.56
CA ALA A 21 -6.78 9.13 9.81
C ALA A 21 -5.47 9.08 9.01
N ILE A 22 -4.73 10.18 8.88
CA ILE A 22 -3.61 10.28 7.93
C ILE A 22 -2.30 10.75 8.60
N ALA A 23 -2.18 10.59 9.92
CA ALA A 23 -0.95 10.93 10.63
C ALA A 23 -0.10 9.67 10.91
N CYS A 24 0.38 8.99 9.87
CA CYS A 24 1.59 8.18 10.02
C CYS A 24 2.78 9.15 10.08
N MET A 25 2.91 9.87 11.20
CA MET A 25 4.10 10.67 11.48
C MET A 25 5.26 9.74 11.79
N LEU A 26 5.88 9.20 10.75
CA LEU A 26 7.27 8.79 10.83
C LEU A 26 8.07 10.06 11.09
N TRP A 27 8.40 10.30 12.36
CA TRP A 27 9.49 11.17 12.73
C TRP A 27 10.77 10.53 12.18
N LEU A 28 11.02 10.75 10.88
CA LEU A 28 12.31 10.51 10.28
C LEU A 28 13.29 11.46 10.95
N VAL A 29 13.87 11.02 12.06
CA VAL A 29 15.14 11.55 12.57
C VAL A 29 16.20 11.12 11.57
N CYS A 30 16.20 11.74 10.39
CA CYS A 30 17.37 11.73 9.56
C CYS A 30 18.44 12.51 10.33
N ALA A 31 19.33 11.79 11.00
CA ALA A 31 20.68 12.29 11.22
C ALA A 31 21.30 12.49 9.82
N ALA A 32 21.05 13.65 9.23
CA ALA A 32 21.58 14.01 7.93
C ALA A 32 23.08 14.28 8.11
N SER A 33 23.89 13.25 7.88
CA SER A 33 25.31 13.41 7.60
C SER A 33 25.42 14.20 6.30
N ALA A 34 25.79 15.48 6.44
CA ALA A 34 26.13 16.45 5.42
C ALA A 34 25.00 16.86 4.45
N VAL A 35 24.52 18.10 4.63
CA VAL A 35 24.45 19.16 3.59
C VAL A 35 23.75 20.40 4.20
N HIS A 36 24.52 21.50 4.30
CA HIS A 36 24.21 22.86 4.78
C HIS A 36 24.16 23.17 6.28
N ALA A 37 24.84 24.26 6.63
CA ALA A 37 24.93 24.92 7.94
C ALA A 37 23.58 25.52 8.38
N GLN A 38 22.55 24.69 8.57
CA GLN A 38 21.30 25.08 9.22
C GLN A 38 21.23 24.47 10.61
N SER A 39 20.77 25.24 11.59
CA SER A 39 20.52 24.72 12.93
C SER A 39 19.39 23.68 12.89
N ALA A 40 19.41 22.72 13.83
CA ALA A 40 18.33 21.75 13.98
C ALA A 40 16.96 22.41 14.18
N GLU A 41 16.93 23.60 14.79
CA GLU A 41 15.73 24.41 14.97
C GLU A 41 15.20 24.97 13.64
N ALA A 42 16.07 25.53 12.79
CA ALA A 42 15.69 26.03 11.48
C ALA A 42 15.17 24.90 10.56
N TRP A 43 15.75 23.71 10.65
CA TRP A 43 15.26 22.53 9.94
C TRP A 43 13.87 22.09 10.43
N ARG A 44 13.65 22.02 11.75
CA ARG A 44 12.34 21.70 12.33
C ARG A 44 11.27 22.70 11.92
N ALA A 45 11.58 24.00 11.94
CA ALA A 45 10.65 25.03 11.50
C ALA A 45 10.25 24.86 10.02
N GLN A 46 11.20 24.52 9.15
CA GLN A 46 10.91 24.21 7.74
C GLN A 46 10.03 22.96 7.59
N GLN A 47 10.26 21.92 8.42
CA GLN A 47 9.42 20.72 8.41
C GLN A 47 7.98 21.04 8.85
N THR A 48 7.79 21.83 9.90
CA THR A 48 6.46 22.25 10.35
C THR A 48 5.72 23.04 9.28
N ALA A 49 6.36 24.05 8.68
CA ALA A 49 5.76 24.84 7.61
C ALA A 49 5.45 24.01 6.35
N ALA A 50 6.32 23.04 6.02
CA ALA A 50 6.08 22.11 4.94
C ALA A 50 4.90 21.18 5.23
N MET A 51 4.71 20.73 6.47
CA MET A 51 3.57 19.93 6.90
C MET A 51 2.25 20.70 6.76
N GLU A 52 2.18 21.90 7.32
CA GLU A 52 0.98 22.75 7.23
C GLU A 52 0.58 22.99 5.76
N LYS A 53 1.56 23.33 4.92
CA LYS A 53 1.33 23.52 3.48
C LYS A 53 0.88 22.22 2.80
N ALA A 54 1.50 21.09 3.12
CA ALA A 54 1.14 19.79 2.55
C ALA A 54 -0.30 19.39 2.93
N ASP A 55 -0.70 19.62 4.17
CA ASP A 55 -2.06 19.35 4.67
C ASP A 55 -3.11 20.24 4.00
N ASP A 56 -2.79 21.52 3.78
CA ASP A 56 -3.68 22.45 3.05
C ASP A 56 -3.89 22.00 1.59
N ILE A 57 -2.82 21.54 0.93
CA ILE A 57 -2.89 21.00 -0.43
C ILE A 57 -3.69 19.70 -0.45
N LEU A 58 -3.47 18.80 0.51
CA LEU A 58 -4.23 17.56 0.63
C LEU A 58 -5.73 17.84 0.83
N ALA A 59 -6.06 18.80 1.69
CA ALA A 59 -7.43 19.25 1.90
C ALA A 59 -8.03 19.90 0.64
N GLN A 60 -7.24 20.63 -0.15
CA GLN A 60 -7.66 21.19 -1.43
C GLN A 60 -7.93 20.11 -2.47
N ALA A 61 -7.07 19.10 -2.55
CA ALA A 61 -7.26 17.93 -3.40
C ALA A 61 -8.56 17.22 -3.00
N GLY A 62 -8.77 16.89 -1.72
CA GLY A 62 -9.98 16.21 -1.24
C GLY A 62 -11.31 16.95 -1.50
N ARG A 63 -11.28 18.25 -1.80
CA ARG A 63 -12.47 19.02 -2.24
C ARG A 63 -12.79 18.87 -3.73
N GLN A 64 -11.87 18.34 -4.52
CA GLN A 64 -12.10 18.06 -5.93
C GLN A 64 -12.87 16.76 -6.09
N LYS A 65 -13.80 16.75 -7.05
CA LYS A 65 -14.48 15.52 -7.47
C LYS A 65 -13.53 14.74 -8.38
N GLY A 66 -13.42 13.43 -8.15
CA GLY A 66 -12.73 12.49 -9.02
C GLY A 66 -11.21 12.45 -8.87
N LEU A 67 -10.68 11.23 -8.88
CA LEU A 67 -9.28 10.96 -8.53
C LEU A 67 -8.28 11.66 -9.45
N LEU A 68 -8.58 11.75 -10.76
CA LEU A 68 -7.67 12.41 -11.71
C LEU A 68 -7.52 13.90 -11.37
N THR A 69 -8.62 14.60 -11.10
CA THR A 69 -8.56 16.02 -10.72
C THR A 69 -7.86 16.21 -9.38
N GLN A 70 -8.09 15.33 -8.40
CA GLN A 70 -7.39 15.36 -7.12
C GLN A 70 -5.87 15.22 -7.32
N TYR A 71 -5.44 14.22 -8.09
CA TYR A 71 -4.02 14.03 -8.41
C TYR A 71 -3.41 15.22 -9.16
N LEU A 72 -4.14 15.86 -10.08
CA LEU A 72 -3.64 17.02 -10.81
C LEU A 72 -3.33 18.21 -9.88
N VAL A 73 -4.09 18.38 -8.79
CA VAL A 73 -3.76 19.33 -7.72
C VAL A 73 -2.43 18.95 -7.06
N MET A 74 -2.30 17.67 -6.66
CA MET A 74 -1.09 17.17 -6.01
C MET A 74 0.15 17.30 -6.91
N ARG A 75 0.03 16.91 -8.18
CA ARG A 75 1.09 16.99 -9.19
C ARG A 75 1.56 18.42 -9.42
N ARG A 76 0.63 19.37 -9.56
CA ARG A 76 0.98 20.80 -9.70
C ARG A 76 1.70 21.33 -8.47
N ALA A 77 1.25 20.95 -7.28
CA ALA A 77 1.88 21.38 -6.04
C ALA A 77 3.32 20.85 -5.91
N ALA A 78 3.55 19.58 -6.24
CA ALA A 78 4.90 18.99 -6.27
C ALA A 78 5.84 19.73 -7.23
N ALA A 79 5.37 20.07 -8.43
CA ALA A 79 6.15 20.80 -9.42
C ALA A 79 6.43 22.27 -9.02
N SER A 80 5.62 22.84 -8.13
CA SER A 80 5.74 24.25 -7.71
C SER A 80 6.71 24.50 -6.56
N ASN A 81 7.22 23.44 -5.92
CA ASN A 81 8.01 23.59 -4.70
C ASN A 81 9.08 22.50 -4.57
N ASP A 82 10.33 22.93 -4.75
CA ASP A 82 11.52 22.08 -4.73
C ASP A 82 12.29 22.11 -3.40
N SER A 83 11.68 22.59 -2.31
CA SER A 83 12.36 22.55 -1.01
C SER A 83 12.54 21.11 -0.52
N ALA A 84 13.66 20.81 0.14
CA ALA A 84 13.94 19.46 0.63
C ALA A 84 12.91 19.00 1.68
N ALA A 85 12.55 19.88 2.62
CA ALA A 85 11.53 19.59 3.64
C ALA A 85 10.15 19.34 3.03
N PHE A 86 9.74 20.15 2.04
CA PHE A 86 8.47 19.96 1.36
C PHE A 86 8.46 18.67 0.54
N ARG A 87 9.49 18.39 -0.26
CA ARG A 87 9.57 17.15 -1.03
C ARG A 87 9.56 15.90 -0.14
N LEU A 88 10.18 15.96 1.03
CA LEU A 88 10.18 14.84 1.98
C LEU A 88 8.76 14.53 2.51
N ILE A 89 8.04 15.56 2.97
CA ILE A 89 6.71 15.40 3.57
C ILE A 89 5.64 15.19 2.48
N PHE A 90 5.58 16.13 1.53
CA PHE A 90 4.59 16.10 0.47
C PHE A 90 4.78 14.92 -0.50
N GLY A 91 6.00 14.43 -0.65
CA GLY A 91 6.30 13.23 -1.43
C GLY A 91 5.52 12.02 -0.94
N GLN A 92 5.33 11.88 0.37
CA GLN A 92 4.49 10.83 0.96
C GLN A 92 3.04 10.96 0.49
N TYR A 93 2.45 12.17 0.57
CA TYR A 93 1.06 12.38 0.17
C TYR A 93 0.87 12.17 -1.33
N LEU A 94 1.77 12.70 -2.15
CA LEU A 94 1.78 12.50 -3.59
C LEU A 94 1.86 11.01 -3.96
N SER A 95 2.68 10.24 -3.23
CA SER A 95 2.88 8.82 -3.51
C SER A 95 1.61 7.99 -3.32
N TRP A 96 0.71 8.36 -2.40
CA TRP A 96 -0.58 7.70 -2.25
C TRP A 96 -1.43 7.86 -3.51
N TYR A 97 -1.60 9.10 -4.01
CA TYR A 97 -2.38 9.36 -5.22
C TYR A 97 -1.76 8.71 -6.46
N GLN A 98 -0.42 8.66 -6.55
CA GLN A 98 0.25 7.93 -7.64
C GLN A 98 -0.06 6.43 -7.59
N SER A 99 -0.02 5.84 -6.38
CA SER A 99 -0.41 4.45 -6.17
C SER A 99 -1.89 4.21 -6.50
N PHE A 100 -2.78 5.13 -6.11
CA PHE A 100 -4.22 5.07 -6.41
C PHE A 100 -4.50 5.09 -7.90
N LEU A 101 -3.68 5.77 -8.69
CA LEU A 101 -3.78 5.83 -10.15
C LEU A 101 -3.12 4.64 -10.87
N GLY A 102 -2.46 3.73 -10.13
CA GLY A 102 -1.70 2.62 -10.70
C GLY A 102 -0.31 2.98 -11.23
N ASP A 103 0.21 4.19 -10.93
CA ASP A 103 1.58 4.63 -11.22
C ASP A 103 2.53 4.28 -10.07
N TYR A 104 2.67 2.98 -9.85
CA TYR A 104 3.49 2.43 -8.77
C TYR A 104 4.97 2.84 -8.85
N PRO A 105 5.63 2.88 -10.04
CA PRO A 105 7.00 3.35 -10.13
C PRO A 105 7.16 4.80 -9.69
N ALA A 106 6.21 5.69 -10.01
CA ALA A 106 6.26 7.07 -9.51
C ALA A 106 6.01 7.14 -8.00
N ALA A 107 5.05 6.37 -7.47
CA ALA A 107 4.76 6.32 -6.04
C ALA A 107 6.02 6.01 -5.20
N VAL A 108 6.75 4.95 -5.57
CA VAL A 108 7.99 4.56 -4.86
C VAL A 108 9.11 5.60 -5.04
N ARG A 109 9.15 6.33 -6.17
CA ARG A 109 10.13 7.41 -6.36
C ARG A 109 9.80 8.67 -5.56
N SER A 110 8.52 9.02 -5.42
CA SER A 110 8.09 10.23 -4.69
C SER A 110 8.29 10.10 -3.19
N PHE A 111 8.18 8.89 -2.65
CA PHE A 111 8.44 8.61 -1.25
C PHE A 111 9.15 7.27 -1.10
N SER A 112 10.38 7.31 -0.57
CA SER A 112 11.14 6.10 -0.27
C SER A 112 11.91 6.30 1.02
N ILE A 113 11.78 5.33 1.92
CA ILE A 113 12.53 5.26 3.18
C ILE A 113 13.71 4.33 2.94
N ALA A 114 14.93 4.81 3.22
CA ALA A 114 16.10 3.96 3.17
C ALA A 114 16.09 2.95 4.31
N GLN A 115 16.45 1.69 4.03
CA GLN A 115 16.61 0.67 5.06
C GLN A 115 18.09 0.50 5.37
N ILE A 116 18.55 1.37 6.25
CA ILE A 116 19.92 1.39 6.73
C ILE A 116 20.05 0.32 7.83
N PRO A 117 21.16 -0.44 7.88
CA PRO A 117 21.44 -1.36 8.98
C PRO A 117 21.30 -0.67 10.34
N GLN A 118 20.64 -1.35 11.27
CA GLN A 118 20.55 -0.95 12.66
C GLN A 118 21.48 -1.80 13.53
N ALA A 119 21.82 -1.27 14.71
CA ALA A 119 22.71 -1.96 15.63
C ALA A 119 22.09 -3.23 16.25
N ASP A 120 20.76 -3.29 16.27
CA ASP A 120 19.94 -4.38 16.80
C ASP A 120 19.38 -5.31 15.72
N ASP A 121 19.82 -5.17 14.46
CA ASP A 121 19.51 -6.14 13.41
C ASP A 121 20.10 -7.51 13.77
N LEU A 122 19.29 -8.56 13.66
CA LEU A 122 19.74 -9.95 13.80
C LEU A 122 20.70 -10.31 12.66
N PRO A 123 21.67 -11.21 12.90
CA PRO A 123 22.62 -11.64 11.88
C PRO A 123 21.94 -12.12 10.60
N SER A 124 22.58 -11.86 9.45
CA SER A 124 22.05 -12.25 8.15
C SER A 124 21.79 -13.75 8.04
N PRO A 125 20.61 -14.17 7.55
CA PRO A 125 20.26 -15.58 7.41
C PRO A 125 21.08 -16.24 6.28
N LEU A 126 21.68 -15.43 5.40
CA LEU A 126 22.53 -15.91 4.32
C LEU A 126 23.94 -16.27 4.79
N THR A 127 24.45 -15.61 5.84
CA THR A 127 25.84 -15.76 6.31
C THR A 127 25.97 -16.49 7.63
N GLU A 128 24.98 -16.41 8.52
CA GLU A 128 25.04 -17.09 9.82
C GLU A 128 24.98 -18.63 9.69
N GLY A 129 24.46 -19.13 8.56
CA GLY A 129 24.21 -20.55 8.34
C GLY A 129 22.92 -21.01 9.02
N GLY A 130 22.52 -22.27 8.81
CA GLY A 130 21.35 -22.88 9.46
C GLY A 130 19.99 -22.50 8.86
N TYR A 131 19.86 -21.38 8.16
CA TYR A 131 18.62 -20.99 7.49
C TYR A 131 18.57 -21.43 6.02
N THR A 132 17.37 -21.83 5.58
CA THR A 132 17.06 -22.12 4.17
C THR A 132 15.99 -21.16 3.66
N ALA A 133 16.21 -20.59 2.48
CA ALA A 133 15.20 -19.78 1.80
C ALA A 133 14.05 -20.66 1.30
N ARG A 134 12.82 -20.24 1.58
CA ARG A 134 11.58 -20.91 1.12
C ARG A 134 10.62 -19.88 0.51
N PRO A 135 9.80 -20.25 -0.48
CA PRO A 135 8.73 -19.39 -0.97
C PRO A 135 7.82 -18.95 0.18
N ALA A 136 7.59 -17.65 0.30
CA ALA A 136 6.78 -17.07 1.37
C ALA A 136 5.34 -17.59 1.35
N LEU A 137 4.79 -17.87 0.16
CA LEU A 137 3.44 -18.40 -0.04
C LEU A 137 3.25 -19.82 0.51
N ASP A 138 4.33 -20.56 0.73
CA ASP A 138 4.29 -21.91 1.28
C ASP A 138 4.61 -21.88 2.77
N ALA A 139 5.70 -21.20 3.16
CA ALA A 139 6.17 -21.19 4.54
C ALA A 139 5.25 -20.40 5.50
N ILE A 140 4.66 -19.28 5.08
CA ILE A 140 3.83 -18.45 5.97
C ILE A 140 2.56 -19.19 6.41
N PRO A 141 1.76 -19.81 5.51
CA PRO A 141 0.59 -20.60 5.92
C PRO A 141 0.96 -21.77 6.84
N GLU A 142 2.09 -22.44 6.61
CA GLU A 142 2.57 -23.51 7.49
C GLU A 142 2.87 -23.00 8.91
N LEU A 143 3.59 -21.87 9.03
CA LEU A 143 3.85 -21.22 10.31
C LEU A 143 2.54 -20.82 11.00
N ALA A 144 1.62 -20.21 10.23
CA ALA A 144 0.35 -19.67 10.72
C ALA A 144 -0.55 -20.71 11.41
N ARG A 145 -0.36 -22.01 11.14
CA ARG A 145 -1.09 -23.11 11.80
C ARG A 145 -1.03 -23.04 13.32
N ASN A 146 0.09 -22.59 13.86
CA ASN A 146 0.35 -22.51 15.31
C ASN A 146 -0.13 -21.21 15.96
N TYR A 147 -0.77 -20.31 15.19
CA TYR A 147 -1.16 -18.99 15.65
C TYR A 147 -2.65 -18.73 15.42
N GLN A 148 -3.25 -17.98 16.34
CA GLN A 148 -4.63 -17.50 16.19
C GLN A 148 -4.69 -16.20 15.40
N ILE A 149 -3.65 -15.37 15.45
CA ILE A 149 -3.61 -14.07 14.80
C ILE A 149 -2.39 -14.01 13.87
N VAL A 150 -2.61 -13.64 12.61
CA VAL A 150 -1.54 -13.33 11.66
C VAL A 150 -1.58 -11.84 11.37
N LEU A 151 -0.47 -11.15 11.63
CA LEU A 151 -0.32 -9.72 11.41
C LEU A 151 0.58 -9.50 10.20
N LEU A 152 0.03 -8.90 9.14
CA LEU A 152 0.72 -8.56 7.91
C LEU A 152 0.89 -7.04 7.86
N ASN A 153 2.12 -6.54 7.73
CA ASN A 153 2.29 -5.10 7.48
C ASN A 153 2.38 -4.78 5.99
N GLU A 154 2.14 -3.52 5.63
CA GLU A 154 2.34 -2.98 4.29
C GLU A 154 2.87 -1.55 4.36
N ALA A 155 3.50 -1.09 3.28
CA ALA A 155 3.91 0.30 3.16
C ALA A 155 2.91 1.04 2.26
N HIS A 156 2.29 2.09 2.79
CA HIS A 156 1.14 2.76 2.18
C HIS A 156 1.33 3.19 0.71
N ASN A 157 2.58 3.46 0.32
CA ASN A 157 2.98 3.89 -1.01
C ASN A 157 3.64 2.81 -1.87
N VAL A 158 3.89 1.62 -1.33
CA VAL A 158 4.59 0.51 -2.00
C VAL A 158 3.66 -0.69 -2.11
N ALA A 159 2.74 -0.64 -3.08
CA ALA A 159 1.72 -1.67 -3.30
C ALA A 159 2.29 -3.08 -3.58
N LEU A 160 3.56 -3.18 -3.99
CA LEU A 160 4.30 -4.45 -4.04
C LEU A 160 4.17 -5.24 -2.72
N THR A 161 4.23 -4.57 -1.56
CA THR A 161 4.12 -5.22 -0.24
C THR A 161 2.76 -5.89 -0.02
N ARG A 162 1.71 -5.39 -0.66
CA ARG A 162 0.34 -5.95 -0.59
C ARG A 162 0.15 -7.13 -1.54
N SER A 163 0.99 -7.27 -2.57
CA SER A 163 0.87 -8.34 -3.56
C SER A 163 0.98 -9.74 -2.95
N LEU A 164 1.79 -9.88 -1.90
CA LEU A 164 1.90 -11.12 -1.14
C LEU A 164 0.67 -11.32 -0.23
N SER A 165 0.21 -10.30 0.49
CA SER A 165 -1.01 -10.36 1.31
C SER A 165 -2.22 -10.87 0.52
N VAL A 166 -2.47 -10.34 -0.69
CA VAL A 166 -3.59 -10.78 -1.54
C VAL A 166 -3.53 -12.28 -1.83
N GLN A 167 -2.34 -12.79 -2.14
CA GLN A 167 -2.15 -14.20 -2.47
C GLN A 167 -2.25 -15.11 -1.23
N LEU A 168 -1.72 -14.65 -0.08
CA LEU A 168 -1.78 -15.36 1.20
C LEU A 168 -3.21 -15.57 1.69
N LEU A 169 -4.15 -14.66 1.42
CA LEU A 169 -5.54 -14.77 1.91
C LEU A 169 -6.18 -16.13 1.60
N SER A 170 -6.00 -16.65 0.39
CA SER A 170 -6.54 -17.97 0.02
C SER A 170 -5.95 -19.11 0.84
N ARG A 171 -4.64 -19.04 1.13
CA ARG A 171 -3.91 -20.06 1.88
C ARG A 171 -4.25 -19.97 3.37
N LEU A 172 -4.28 -18.77 3.93
CA LEU A 172 -4.70 -18.54 5.31
C LEU A 172 -6.16 -18.93 5.53
N TYR A 173 -7.05 -18.68 4.56
CA TYR A 173 -8.42 -19.19 4.65
C TYR A 173 -8.46 -20.73 4.70
N ALA A 174 -7.64 -21.41 3.89
CA ALA A 174 -7.53 -22.87 3.94
C ALA A 174 -7.02 -23.39 5.30
N GLU A 175 -6.17 -22.62 5.99
CA GLU A 175 -5.69 -22.90 7.35
C GLU A 175 -6.70 -22.55 8.47
N GLY A 176 -7.93 -22.18 8.11
CA GLY A 176 -9.03 -21.96 9.06
C GLY A 176 -9.20 -20.53 9.55
N PHE A 177 -8.48 -19.57 8.99
CA PHE A 177 -8.72 -18.15 9.27
C PHE A 177 -10.07 -17.72 8.65
N ARG A 178 -10.90 -17.04 9.44
CA ARG A 178 -12.27 -16.65 9.02
C ARG A 178 -12.57 -15.17 9.23
N TYR A 179 -11.70 -14.45 9.93
CA TYR A 179 -11.79 -13.00 10.10
C TYR A 179 -10.63 -12.33 9.38
N PHE A 180 -10.91 -11.26 8.66
CA PHE A 180 -9.90 -10.41 8.02
C PHE A 180 -10.15 -8.96 8.45
N ALA A 181 -9.17 -8.35 9.09
CA ALA A 181 -9.23 -6.95 9.47
C ALA A 181 -8.21 -6.17 8.66
N ALA A 182 -8.56 -4.98 8.20
CA ALA A 182 -7.67 -4.14 7.42
C ALA A 182 -7.74 -2.69 7.89
N GLU A 183 -6.57 -2.06 8.06
CA GLU A 183 -6.46 -0.63 8.34
C GLU A 183 -7.23 0.18 7.29
N THR A 184 -7.59 1.43 7.60
CA THR A 184 -8.31 2.34 6.70
C THR A 184 -9.80 2.06 6.54
N LEU A 185 -10.23 0.81 6.72
CA LEU A 185 -11.64 0.45 6.58
C LEU A 185 -12.48 1.25 7.58
N MET A 186 -13.49 1.94 7.06
CA MET A 186 -14.34 2.81 7.85
C MET A 186 -15.51 2.03 8.43
N GLN A 187 -15.76 2.21 9.73
CA GLN A 187 -16.92 1.60 10.40
C GLN A 187 -18.26 2.11 9.85
N SER A 188 -18.27 3.25 9.14
CA SER A 188 -19.45 3.81 8.48
C SER A 188 -19.89 3.02 7.25
N ASP A 189 -19.01 2.25 6.59
CA ASP A 189 -19.39 1.41 5.44
C ASP A 189 -19.99 0.07 5.92
N THR A 190 -21.20 0.16 6.48
CA THR A 190 -21.96 -1.00 6.93
C THR A 190 -22.40 -1.93 5.79
N GLY A 191 -22.30 -1.49 4.53
CA GLY A 191 -22.69 -2.25 3.34
C GLY A 191 -21.62 -3.15 2.78
N LEU A 192 -20.33 -2.98 3.16
CA LEU A 192 -19.18 -3.65 2.56
C LEU A 192 -19.35 -5.17 2.44
N GLN A 193 -19.70 -5.84 3.54
CA GLN A 193 -19.81 -7.29 3.59
C GLN A 193 -20.90 -7.83 2.65
N ALA A 194 -22.06 -7.18 2.62
CA ALA A 194 -23.21 -7.60 1.80
C ALA A 194 -23.00 -7.27 0.32
N ARG A 195 -22.35 -6.14 0.03
CA ARG A 195 -22.07 -5.67 -1.32
C ARG A 195 -20.95 -6.47 -1.98
N GLY A 196 -19.98 -6.97 -1.22
CA GLY A 196 -18.92 -7.86 -1.70
C GLY A 196 -17.72 -7.16 -2.36
N TYR A 197 -17.70 -5.82 -2.39
CA TYR A 197 -16.60 -5.03 -2.96
C TYR A 197 -16.48 -3.64 -2.31
N PRO A 198 -15.26 -3.07 -2.27
CA PRO A 198 -15.03 -1.73 -1.73
C PRO A 198 -15.47 -0.62 -2.70
N THR A 199 -15.87 0.51 -2.13
CA THR A 199 -16.20 1.77 -2.82
C THR A 199 -15.29 2.89 -2.30
N GLU A 200 -15.41 4.10 -2.85
CA GLU A 200 -14.69 5.29 -2.35
C GLU A 200 -14.95 5.58 -0.86
N ASP A 201 -16.11 5.15 -0.34
CA ASP A 201 -16.49 5.32 1.08
C ASP A 201 -15.94 4.21 2.00
N SER A 202 -15.35 3.14 1.44
CA SER A 202 -14.88 2.00 2.25
C SER A 202 -13.64 2.33 3.06
N GLY A 203 -12.77 3.22 2.60
CA GLY A 203 -11.54 3.59 3.31
C GLY A 203 -10.50 4.27 2.43
N PHE A 204 -9.66 5.12 3.02
CA PHE A 204 -8.71 5.97 2.27
C PHE A 204 -7.72 5.15 1.43
N TYR A 205 -7.07 4.14 2.01
CA TYR A 205 -6.11 3.31 1.25
C TYR A 205 -6.79 2.28 0.33
N THR A 206 -8.10 2.04 0.48
CA THR A 206 -8.83 1.14 -0.43
C THR A 206 -8.97 1.71 -1.84
N GLU A 207 -8.76 3.02 -2.01
CA GLU A 207 -8.67 3.69 -3.31
C GLU A 207 -7.52 3.14 -4.18
N GLU A 208 -6.53 2.48 -3.57
CA GLU A 208 -5.48 1.77 -4.30
C GLU A 208 -5.98 0.42 -4.86
N PRO A 209 -5.85 0.14 -6.16
CA PRO A 209 -6.42 -1.06 -6.78
C PRO A 209 -6.03 -2.41 -6.14
N ILE A 210 -4.78 -2.57 -5.66
CA ILE A 210 -4.32 -3.81 -5.02
C ILE A 210 -4.85 -3.94 -3.59
N TYR A 211 -4.97 -2.84 -2.85
CA TYR A 211 -5.68 -2.82 -1.56
C TYR A 211 -7.17 -3.18 -1.75
N GLY A 212 -7.83 -2.56 -2.74
CA GLY A 212 -9.21 -2.90 -3.08
C GLY A 212 -9.38 -4.36 -3.48
N GLU A 213 -8.42 -4.93 -4.22
CA GLU A 213 -8.37 -6.35 -4.58
C GLU A 213 -8.21 -7.26 -3.36
N MET A 214 -7.40 -6.88 -2.37
CA MET A 214 -7.23 -7.62 -1.12
C MET A 214 -8.55 -7.72 -0.36
N VAL A 215 -9.29 -6.61 -0.23
CA VAL A 215 -10.61 -6.59 0.41
C VAL A 215 -11.61 -7.44 -0.37
N ARG A 216 -11.67 -7.32 -1.72
CA ARG A 216 -12.51 -8.19 -2.57
C ARG A 216 -12.18 -9.66 -2.39
N MET A 217 -10.90 -10.01 -2.35
CA MET A 217 -10.45 -11.39 -2.18
C MET A 217 -10.89 -11.94 -0.83
N ALA A 218 -10.78 -11.15 0.25
CA ALA A 218 -11.27 -11.55 1.57
C ALA A 218 -12.79 -11.81 1.55
N LEU A 219 -13.57 -10.89 0.98
CA LEU A 219 -15.03 -11.02 0.86
C LEU A 219 -15.41 -12.25 0.02
N LYS A 220 -14.76 -12.45 -1.13
CA LYS A 220 -15.01 -13.58 -2.04
C LYS A 220 -14.70 -14.93 -1.41
N LEU A 221 -13.65 -15.02 -0.61
CA LEU A 221 -13.31 -16.24 0.13
C LEU A 221 -14.27 -16.52 1.29
N GLY A 222 -15.09 -15.54 1.70
CA GLY A 222 -16.02 -15.67 2.82
C GLY A 222 -15.40 -15.32 4.17
N PHE A 223 -14.36 -14.47 4.21
CA PHE A 223 -13.94 -13.85 5.46
C PHE A 223 -15.04 -12.89 5.96
N LYS A 224 -15.20 -12.81 7.29
CA LYS A 224 -15.85 -11.66 7.93
C LYS A 224 -14.84 -10.51 7.94
N VAL A 225 -15.11 -9.46 7.17
CA VAL A 225 -14.24 -8.29 7.04
C VAL A 225 -14.53 -7.30 8.16
N ILE A 226 -13.49 -6.87 8.88
CA ILE A 226 -13.58 -6.03 10.07
C ILE A 226 -12.89 -4.69 9.82
N ALA A 227 -13.64 -3.61 9.99
CA ALA A 227 -13.12 -2.25 10.10
C ALA A 227 -12.65 -2.02 11.54
N TYR A 228 -11.37 -1.70 11.73
CA TYR A 228 -10.80 -1.51 13.07
C TYR A 228 -10.17 -0.14 13.30
N GLU A 229 -10.15 0.73 12.27
CA GLU A 229 -9.58 2.06 12.39
C GLU A 229 -10.18 2.83 13.58
N ALA A 230 -9.34 3.64 14.23
CA ALA A 230 -9.77 4.51 15.31
C ALA A 230 -10.76 5.56 14.78
N THR A 231 -11.83 5.78 15.53
CA THR A 231 -12.89 6.73 15.18
C THR A 231 -12.83 8.00 16.02
N SER A 232 -12.10 7.96 17.14
CA SER A 232 -11.90 9.13 17.99
C SER A 232 -10.79 10.05 17.47
N ASP A 233 -10.87 11.33 17.84
CA ASP A 233 -9.75 12.24 17.79
C ASP A 233 -8.77 11.91 18.94
N ALA A 234 -8.06 10.80 18.82
CA ALA A 234 -7.17 10.29 19.86
C ALA A 234 -6.10 11.32 20.24
N SER A 235 -5.85 11.49 21.54
CA SER A 235 -4.92 12.50 22.07
C SER A 235 -3.44 12.16 21.90
N SER A 236 -3.13 10.91 21.51
CA SER A 236 -1.77 10.41 21.27
C SER A 236 -1.79 9.25 20.28
N ALA A 237 -0.64 8.92 19.70
CA ALA A 237 -0.48 7.74 18.86
C ALA A 237 -0.84 6.45 19.64
N ASP A 238 -0.32 6.29 20.86
CA ASP A 238 -0.64 5.14 21.72
C ASP A 238 -2.16 4.96 21.96
N ALA A 239 -2.89 6.06 22.16
CA ALA A 239 -4.33 6.00 22.35
C ALA A 239 -5.06 5.53 21.07
N ARG A 240 -4.57 5.93 19.89
CA ARG A 240 -5.06 5.41 18.59
C ARG A 240 -4.78 3.91 18.47
N GLU A 241 -3.55 3.46 18.77
CA GLU A 241 -3.18 2.04 18.75
C GLU A 241 -4.07 1.20 19.68
N ALA A 242 -4.32 1.70 20.89
CA ALA A 242 -5.16 1.04 21.88
C ALA A 242 -6.63 0.96 21.42
N GLU A 243 -7.16 2.02 20.79
CA GLU A 243 -8.52 2.03 20.24
C GLU A 243 -8.66 1.03 19.10
N GLN A 244 -7.70 0.98 18.18
CA GLN A 244 -7.64 0.01 17.09
C GLN A 244 -7.65 -1.43 17.61
N ALA A 245 -6.81 -1.73 18.60
CA ALA A 245 -6.78 -3.04 19.26
C ALA A 245 -8.11 -3.39 19.94
N ARG A 246 -8.74 -2.41 20.61
CA ARG A 246 -10.05 -2.58 21.24
C ARG A 246 -11.14 -2.91 20.22
N HIS A 247 -11.18 -2.23 19.05
CA HIS A 247 -12.13 -2.55 17.99
C HIS A 247 -11.96 -3.98 17.46
N LEU A 248 -10.72 -4.45 17.29
CA LEU A 248 -10.44 -5.84 16.91
C LEU A 248 -10.95 -6.82 17.97
N TYR A 249 -10.66 -6.56 19.24
CA TYR A 249 -11.13 -7.40 20.35
C TYR A 249 -12.65 -7.47 20.40
N GLU A 250 -13.34 -6.32 20.40
CA GLU A 250 -14.80 -6.26 20.49
C GLU A 250 -15.48 -6.92 19.28
N SER A 251 -14.95 -6.71 18.07
CA SER A 251 -15.55 -7.23 16.84
C SER A 251 -15.34 -8.73 16.62
N VAL A 252 -14.32 -9.30 17.25
CA VAL A 252 -13.88 -10.68 17.03
C VAL A 252 -13.85 -11.47 18.35
N PHE A 253 -12.87 -11.21 19.20
CA PHE A 253 -12.53 -12.08 20.34
C PHE A 253 -13.50 -11.99 21.52
N ALA A 254 -14.21 -10.88 21.70
CA ALA A 254 -15.26 -10.77 22.71
C ALA A 254 -16.44 -11.74 22.44
N HIS A 255 -16.63 -12.13 21.18
CA HIS A 255 -17.71 -13.02 20.75
C HIS A 255 -17.23 -14.42 20.41
N ASP A 256 -16.01 -14.55 19.88
CA ASP A 256 -15.36 -15.82 19.57
C ASP A 256 -13.89 -15.80 20.05
N PRO A 257 -13.61 -16.21 21.30
CA PRO A 257 -12.25 -16.24 21.84
C PRO A 257 -11.31 -17.20 21.10
N ARG A 258 -11.85 -18.12 20.28
CA ARG A 258 -11.06 -19.08 19.48
C ARG A 258 -10.94 -18.66 18.02
N ALA A 259 -11.44 -17.49 17.65
CA ALA A 259 -11.37 -16.97 16.30
C ALA A 259 -9.93 -16.96 15.77
N ARG A 260 -9.82 -17.19 14.46
CA ARG A 260 -8.56 -17.04 13.72
C ARG A 260 -8.65 -15.83 12.81
N LEU A 261 -7.79 -14.85 13.07
CA LEU A 261 -7.84 -13.50 12.51
C LEU A 261 -6.57 -13.20 11.70
N VAL A 262 -6.76 -12.68 10.49
CA VAL A 262 -5.69 -12.03 9.71
C VAL A 262 -5.87 -10.53 9.83
N VAL A 263 -4.83 -9.80 10.19
CA VAL A 263 -4.83 -8.33 10.28
C VAL A 263 -3.83 -7.77 9.28
N GLN A 264 -4.28 -6.82 8.46
CA GLN A 264 -3.45 -6.03 7.58
C GLN A 264 -3.32 -4.60 8.12
N ALA A 265 -2.09 -4.15 8.36
CA ALA A 265 -1.82 -2.83 8.92
C ALA A 265 -0.63 -2.12 8.22
N GLY A 266 -0.52 -0.81 8.36
CA GLY A 266 0.63 -0.04 7.91
C GLY A 266 1.87 -0.29 8.77
N TYR A 267 3.04 -0.39 8.14
CA TYR A 267 4.36 -0.33 8.79
C TYR A 267 4.46 -1.09 10.13
N ASP A 268 4.74 -0.38 11.22
CA ASP A 268 5.11 -0.97 12.51
C ASP A 268 3.92 -1.13 13.46
N HIS A 269 2.66 -0.95 13.02
CA HIS A 269 1.47 -1.25 13.81
C HIS A 269 1.46 -2.70 14.36
N ILE A 270 2.24 -3.59 13.72
CA ILE A 270 2.30 -5.02 14.04
C ILE A 270 3.49 -5.42 14.93
N VAL A 271 4.36 -4.49 15.35
CA VAL A 271 5.53 -4.83 16.18
C VAL A 271 5.09 -5.40 17.52
N LYS A 272 5.74 -6.46 18.01
CA LYS A 272 5.32 -7.17 19.23
C LYS A 272 5.96 -6.65 20.51
N SER A 273 6.90 -5.71 20.40
CA SER A 273 7.63 -5.13 21.52
C SER A 273 8.37 -3.87 21.09
N GLY A 274 8.69 -3.01 22.05
CA GLY A 274 9.51 -1.81 21.84
C GLY A 274 8.70 -0.54 22.04
N SER A 275 9.27 0.61 21.67
CA SER A 275 8.55 1.88 21.65
C SER A 275 8.12 2.18 20.22
N TYR A 276 6.82 2.28 19.98
CA TYR A 276 6.24 2.69 18.72
C TYR A 276 5.54 4.05 18.91
N LEU A 277 6.02 5.08 18.19
CA LEU A 277 5.49 6.45 18.27
C LEU A 277 5.38 7.00 19.71
N GLY A 278 6.29 6.60 20.60
CA GLY A 278 6.30 7.01 22.00
C GLY A 278 5.34 6.21 22.90
N GLY A 279 4.78 5.10 22.42
CA GLY A 279 3.90 4.19 23.15
C GLY A 279 4.03 2.74 22.67
N ARG A 280 2.95 1.97 22.82
CA ARG A 280 2.85 0.58 22.37
C ARG A 280 2.12 0.49 21.05
N SER A 281 2.44 -0.52 20.25
CA SER A 281 1.75 -0.79 18.99
C SER A 281 0.35 -1.37 19.20
N MET A 282 -0.47 -1.35 18.13
CA MET A 282 -1.75 -2.04 18.09
C MET A 282 -1.60 -3.53 18.41
N ALA A 283 -0.55 -4.20 17.91
CA ALA A 283 -0.30 -5.60 18.22
C ALA A 283 -0.02 -5.86 19.72
N GLU A 284 0.75 -5.00 20.38
CA GLU A 284 1.00 -5.11 21.83
C GLU A 284 -0.28 -4.91 22.65
N HIS A 285 -1.09 -3.91 22.30
CA HIS A 285 -2.39 -3.68 22.94
C HIS A 285 -3.35 -4.84 22.71
N LEU A 286 -3.41 -5.37 21.49
CA LEU A 286 -4.27 -6.52 21.14
C LEU A 286 -3.83 -7.77 21.89
N HIS A 287 -2.53 -8.00 22.05
CA HIS A 287 -2.01 -9.15 22.80
C HIS A 287 -2.40 -9.05 24.27
N LYS A 288 -2.35 -7.86 24.86
CA LYS A 288 -2.82 -7.62 26.24
C LYS A 288 -4.31 -7.94 26.41
N LEU A 289 -5.14 -7.67 25.40
CA LEU A 289 -6.58 -7.92 25.45
C LEU A 289 -6.96 -9.40 25.22
N THR A 290 -6.19 -10.11 24.41
CA THR A 290 -6.55 -11.46 23.93
C THR A 290 -5.71 -12.59 24.54
N ALA A 291 -4.48 -12.30 24.96
CA ALA A 291 -3.42 -13.27 25.25
C ALA A 291 -3.18 -14.29 24.12
N ALA A 292 -3.70 -14.05 22.91
CA ALA A 292 -3.65 -14.98 21.80
C ALA A 292 -2.25 -15.02 21.17
N PRO A 293 -1.78 -16.18 20.69
CA PRO A 293 -0.53 -16.28 19.95
C PRO A 293 -0.64 -15.56 18.61
N MET A 294 0.33 -14.69 18.33
CA MET A 294 0.40 -13.87 17.13
C MET A 294 1.67 -14.14 16.32
N LEU A 295 1.51 -14.26 15.00
CA LEU A 295 2.58 -14.30 14.01
C LEU A 295 2.68 -12.95 13.30
N SER A 296 3.73 -12.17 13.52
CA SER A 296 3.96 -10.89 12.86
C SER A 296 4.94 -11.00 11.69
N ILE A 297 4.52 -10.51 10.53
CA ILE A 297 5.22 -10.69 9.26
C ILE A 297 5.57 -9.32 8.68
N ASN A 298 6.86 -9.03 8.66
CA ASN A 298 7.42 -7.81 8.11
C ASN A 298 7.64 -7.94 6.59
N GLN A 299 6.85 -7.19 5.83
CA GLN A 299 6.88 -7.04 4.38
C GLN A 299 7.51 -5.69 3.95
N THR A 300 7.86 -4.81 4.89
CA THR A 300 8.32 -3.44 4.62
C THR A 300 9.84 -3.27 4.76
N ALA A 301 10.56 -4.26 5.31
CA ALA A 301 12.01 -4.17 5.50
C ALA A 301 12.85 -4.60 4.28
N MET A 302 12.41 -5.54 3.43
CA MET A 302 13.26 -6.13 2.40
C MET A 302 12.59 -6.15 1.01
N TYR A 303 12.41 -4.96 0.43
CA TYR A 303 11.93 -4.73 -0.94
C TYR A 303 12.89 -3.78 -1.70
N PRO A 304 12.86 -3.74 -3.05
CA PRO A 304 13.76 -2.89 -3.83
C PRO A 304 13.46 -1.39 -3.67
N ARG A 305 14.46 -0.58 -3.29
CA ARG A 305 14.33 0.89 -3.30
C ARG A 305 14.72 1.47 -4.66
N PRO A 306 14.29 2.70 -5.00
CA PRO A 306 14.69 3.38 -6.24
C PRO A 306 16.19 3.53 -6.44
N LYS A 307 16.96 3.55 -5.34
CA LYS A 307 18.41 3.62 -5.35
C LYS A 307 18.94 2.47 -4.51
N SER A 308 19.75 1.60 -5.09
CA SER A 308 20.28 0.42 -4.40
C SER A 308 21.10 0.74 -3.15
N LYS A 309 21.72 1.92 -3.08
CA LYS A 309 22.39 2.40 -1.85
C LYS A 309 21.46 2.58 -0.64
N ASN A 310 20.14 2.65 -0.89
CA ASN A 310 19.13 2.73 0.15
C ASN A 310 18.60 1.34 0.54
N ASP A 311 19.02 0.28 -0.16
CA ASP A 311 18.71 -1.10 0.21
C ASP A 311 19.52 -1.55 1.40
N HIS A 312 18.92 -2.42 2.21
CA HIS A 312 19.65 -3.13 3.25
C HIS A 312 20.74 -4.01 2.60
N PRO A 313 21.97 -4.08 3.16
CA PRO A 313 23.03 -4.94 2.64
C PRO A 313 22.62 -6.41 2.53
N TYR A 314 21.82 -6.92 3.48
CA TYR A 314 21.32 -8.30 3.44
C TYR A 314 20.38 -8.53 2.26
N TYR A 315 19.50 -7.56 1.96
CA TYR A 315 18.66 -7.63 0.76
C TYR A 315 19.52 -7.75 -0.49
N THR A 316 20.50 -6.86 -0.65
CA THR A 316 21.41 -6.87 -1.81
C THR A 316 22.15 -8.19 -1.96
N ALA A 317 22.64 -8.76 -0.85
CA ALA A 317 23.34 -10.05 -0.86
C ALA A 317 22.42 -11.21 -1.26
N VAL A 318 21.21 -11.28 -0.68
CA VAL A 318 20.20 -12.30 -0.99
C VAL A 318 19.78 -12.24 -2.46
N MET A 319 19.47 -11.05 -2.98
CA MET A 319 19.08 -10.89 -4.39
C MET A 319 20.20 -11.29 -5.35
N LYS A 320 21.46 -11.01 -5.00
CA LYS A 320 22.62 -11.40 -5.81
C LYS A 320 22.85 -12.91 -5.83
N GLN A 321 22.74 -13.57 -4.66
CA GLN A 321 23.09 -14.97 -4.50
C GLN A 321 21.96 -15.92 -4.90
N LEU A 322 20.72 -15.62 -4.54
CA LEU A 322 19.59 -16.53 -4.73
C LEU A 322 18.74 -16.21 -5.96
N GLN A 323 18.76 -14.96 -6.43
CA GLN A 323 17.97 -14.49 -7.58
C GLN A 323 16.51 -14.99 -7.56
N PRO A 324 15.77 -14.77 -6.44
CA PRO A 324 14.43 -15.31 -6.33
C PRO A 324 13.49 -14.65 -7.34
N GLU A 325 12.55 -15.45 -7.86
CA GLU A 325 11.49 -14.98 -8.78
C GLU A 325 10.15 -14.72 -8.05
N ALA A 326 10.08 -15.05 -6.76
CA ALA A 326 8.92 -14.85 -5.89
C ALA A 326 9.37 -14.39 -4.50
N PRO A 327 8.49 -13.80 -3.67
CA PRO A 327 8.82 -13.46 -2.29
C PRO A 327 9.27 -14.70 -1.50
N ILE A 328 10.35 -14.55 -0.73
CA ILE A 328 10.92 -15.63 0.08
C ILE A 328 11.03 -15.21 1.55
N VAL A 329 11.08 -16.23 2.41
CA VAL A 329 11.42 -16.12 3.84
C VAL A 329 12.53 -17.13 4.14
N PHE A 330 13.21 -16.96 5.28
CA PHE A 330 14.24 -17.88 5.74
C PHE A 330 13.75 -18.65 6.96
N ILE A 331 13.90 -19.98 6.95
CA ILE A 331 13.49 -20.90 8.02
C ILE A 331 14.68 -21.78 8.38
N ASP A 332 14.97 -21.99 9.66
CA ASP A 332 16.01 -22.91 10.10
C ASP A 332 15.58 -24.39 10.08
N ALA A 333 16.49 -25.30 10.45
CA ALA A 333 16.24 -26.74 10.45
C ALA A 333 15.16 -27.16 11.47
N GLU A 334 15.00 -26.39 12.54
CA GLU A 334 14.01 -26.58 13.59
C GLU A 334 12.64 -25.98 13.24
N GLY A 335 12.53 -25.30 12.09
CA GLY A 335 11.29 -24.68 11.62
C GLY A 335 11.05 -23.27 12.16
N LYS A 336 12.04 -22.66 12.82
CA LYS A 336 11.95 -21.29 13.32
C LYS A 336 12.25 -20.30 12.18
N PRO A 337 11.39 -19.29 11.99
CA PRO A 337 11.62 -18.26 10.99
C PRO A 337 12.70 -17.26 11.42
N TRP A 338 13.37 -16.70 10.42
CA TRP A 338 14.23 -15.53 10.57
C TRP A 338 13.43 -14.22 10.43
N SER A 339 13.81 -13.21 11.22
CA SER A 339 13.37 -11.83 11.08
C SER A 339 14.56 -10.88 11.18
N LEU A 340 14.45 -9.69 10.58
CA LEU A 340 15.51 -8.68 10.67
C LEU A 340 15.70 -8.16 12.10
N GLY A 341 14.61 -8.03 12.85
CA GLY A 341 14.64 -7.56 14.24
C GLY A 341 13.68 -8.34 15.11
N ALA A 342 14.01 -8.45 16.40
CA ALA A 342 13.29 -9.29 17.37
C ALA A 342 11.83 -8.90 17.61
N ALA A 343 11.41 -7.70 17.19
CA ALA A 343 10.03 -7.23 17.29
C ALA A 343 9.07 -7.89 16.27
N TYR A 344 9.62 -8.62 15.30
CA TYR A 344 8.90 -9.36 14.27
C TYR A 344 9.21 -10.87 14.34
N ASP A 345 8.27 -11.71 13.93
CA ASP A 345 8.50 -13.16 13.84
C ASP A 345 9.09 -13.56 12.47
N VAL A 346 8.71 -12.88 11.38
CA VAL A 346 9.15 -13.21 10.02
C VAL A 346 9.52 -11.93 9.26
N THR A 347 10.59 -11.96 8.45
CA THR A 347 10.87 -10.91 7.45
C THR A 347 10.86 -11.47 6.03
N VAL A 348 10.05 -10.87 5.17
CA VAL A 348 9.87 -11.26 3.76
C VAL A 348 10.83 -10.48 2.88
N PHE A 349 11.55 -11.19 2.03
CA PHE A 349 12.36 -10.61 0.95
C PHE A 349 11.57 -10.66 -0.37
N PHE A 350 11.24 -9.49 -0.91
CA PHE A 350 10.62 -9.37 -2.23
C PHE A 350 11.69 -9.40 -3.33
N PRO A 351 11.42 -10.05 -4.48
CA PRO A 351 12.36 -10.03 -5.60
C PRO A 351 12.47 -8.62 -6.22
N PRO A 352 13.53 -8.34 -7.00
CA PRO A 352 13.66 -7.07 -7.68
C PRO A 352 12.50 -6.81 -8.64
N GLU A 353 12.05 -5.57 -8.72
CA GLU A 353 10.94 -5.20 -9.60
C GLU A 353 11.35 -5.34 -11.07
N LYS A 354 10.55 -6.10 -11.83
CA LYS A 354 10.64 -6.18 -13.29
C LYS A 354 9.49 -5.39 -13.89
N LEU A 355 9.80 -4.45 -14.79
CA LEU A 355 8.82 -3.68 -15.53
C LEU A 355 8.57 -4.31 -16.92
N GLN A 356 7.31 -4.40 -17.30
CA GLN A 356 6.86 -4.74 -18.65
C GLN A 356 6.00 -3.59 -19.16
N ARG A 357 6.40 -2.99 -20.29
CA ARG A 357 5.74 -1.80 -20.89
C ARG A 357 5.46 -0.69 -19.86
N GLY A 358 6.45 -0.43 -19.00
CA GLY A 358 6.37 0.62 -17.97
C GLY A 358 5.59 0.25 -16.71
N ARG A 359 4.99 -0.94 -16.63
CA ARG A 359 4.24 -1.40 -15.45
C ARG A 359 4.91 -2.56 -14.73
N PRO A 360 4.82 -2.65 -13.39
CA PRO A 360 5.41 -3.76 -12.67
C PRO A 360 4.72 -5.11 -12.92
N THR A 361 5.51 -6.14 -13.16
CA THR A 361 5.03 -7.52 -13.44
C THR A 361 4.40 -8.21 -12.23
N TRP A 362 4.70 -7.76 -11.01
CA TRP A 362 4.06 -8.26 -9.79
C TRP A 362 2.56 -7.95 -9.73
N LEU A 363 2.05 -7.03 -10.58
CA LEU A 363 0.62 -6.81 -10.79
C LEU A 363 -0.12 -8.02 -11.35
N SER A 364 0.60 -9.02 -11.87
CA SER A 364 0.01 -10.33 -12.19
C SER A 364 -0.54 -11.06 -10.97
N LEU A 365 -0.12 -10.69 -9.75
CA LEU A 365 -0.51 -11.31 -8.48
C LEU A 365 -0.35 -12.83 -8.50
N GLY A 366 0.83 -13.32 -8.89
CA GLY A 366 1.09 -14.76 -9.01
C GLY A 366 0.30 -15.43 -10.13
N GLY A 367 -0.04 -14.67 -11.20
CA GLY A 367 -0.82 -15.16 -12.33
C GLY A 367 -2.34 -15.15 -12.12
N LEU A 368 -2.84 -14.53 -11.05
CA LEU A 368 -4.27 -14.29 -10.85
C LEU A 368 -4.83 -13.25 -11.81
N ARG A 369 -3.99 -12.36 -12.34
CA ARG A 369 -4.32 -11.33 -13.32
C ARG A 369 -3.63 -11.59 -14.66
N ARG A 370 -4.20 -11.02 -15.72
CA ARG A 370 -3.76 -11.05 -17.11
C ARG A 370 -3.61 -9.63 -17.62
N THR A 371 -2.68 -9.44 -18.54
CA THR A 371 -2.51 -8.14 -19.19
C THR A 371 -3.62 -7.93 -20.23
N HIS A 372 -4.15 -6.72 -20.29
CA HIS A 372 -5.07 -6.26 -21.31
C HIS A 372 -4.57 -4.92 -21.86
N GLN A 373 -4.27 -4.88 -23.17
CA GLN A 373 -3.72 -3.68 -23.80
C GLN A 373 -4.80 -2.61 -23.95
N VAL A 374 -4.45 -1.37 -23.61
CA VAL A 374 -5.27 -0.18 -23.87
C VAL A 374 -4.41 0.90 -24.49
N ASN A 375 -5.03 1.78 -25.28
CA ASN A 375 -4.38 2.93 -25.88
C ASN A 375 -5.23 4.19 -25.70
N ALA A 376 -4.60 5.35 -25.87
CA ALA A 376 -5.22 6.64 -25.61
C ALA A 376 -6.11 7.15 -26.76
N ASN A 377 -6.41 6.36 -27.79
CA ASN A 377 -7.32 6.80 -28.86
C ASN A 377 -8.69 7.21 -28.30
N ALA A 378 -9.20 6.43 -27.34
CA ALA A 378 -10.45 6.69 -26.61
C ALA A 378 -10.41 7.94 -25.70
N CYS A 379 -9.23 8.55 -25.51
CA CYS A 379 -9.07 9.81 -24.79
C CYS A 379 -9.30 11.04 -25.68
N HIS A 380 -9.45 10.85 -27.00
CA HIS A 380 -9.71 11.90 -28.01
C HIS A 380 -8.66 13.03 -27.97
N GLY A 381 -7.38 12.66 -27.82
CA GLY A 381 -6.27 13.62 -27.79
C GLY A 381 -6.21 14.49 -26.52
N ARG A 382 -6.97 14.17 -25.47
CA ARG A 382 -6.95 14.87 -24.18
C ARG A 382 -6.11 14.11 -23.17
N TYR A 383 -5.17 14.81 -22.53
CA TYR A 383 -4.21 14.25 -21.60
C TYR A 383 -4.03 15.15 -20.37
N PRO A 384 -3.70 14.58 -19.20
CA PRO A 384 -3.63 13.15 -18.93
C PRO A 384 -5.01 12.46 -19.00
N CYS A 385 -4.99 11.17 -19.28
CA CYS A 385 -6.17 10.32 -19.40
C CYS A 385 -6.04 9.12 -18.46
N LEU A 386 -6.92 9.04 -17.46
CA LEU A 386 -7.00 7.92 -16.54
C LEU A 386 -7.94 6.86 -17.11
N VAL A 387 -7.41 5.68 -17.38
CA VAL A 387 -8.21 4.49 -17.72
C VAL A 387 -8.53 3.75 -16.44
N GLU A 388 -9.81 3.52 -16.17
CA GLU A 388 -10.29 2.73 -15.04
C GLU A 388 -11.01 1.48 -15.52
N ALA A 389 -10.63 0.31 -15.00
CA ALA A 389 -11.30 -0.96 -15.29
C ALA A 389 -12.12 -1.42 -14.08
N ARG A 390 -13.45 -1.30 -14.15
CA ARG A 390 -14.36 -1.79 -13.11
C ARG A 390 -14.95 -3.14 -13.49
N TYR A 391 -15.12 -4.04 -12.52
CA TYR A 391 -15.82 -5.29 -12.76
C TYR A 391 -17.25 -5.01 -13.24
N ALA A 392 -17.71 -5.70 -14.28
CA ALA A 392 -19.01 -5.42 -14.89
C ALA A 392 -20.21 -5.72 -13.95
N GLY A 393 -20.02 -6.56 -12.94
CA GLY A 393 -21.04 -6.89 -11.94
C GLY A 393 -21.03 -5.98 -10.70
N GLU A 394 -20.13 -5.00 -10.62
CA GLU A 394 -20.03 -4.07 -9.50
C GLU A 394 -20.63 -2.69 -9.84
N GLY A 395 -21.00 -1.94 -8.81
CA GLY A 395 -21.57 -0.60 -8.94
C GLY A 395 -20.58 0.43 -9.54
N PRO A 396 -21.09 1.57 -10.04
CA PRO A 396 -20.25 2.63 -10.62
C PRO A 396 -19.32 3.31 -9.61
N ASP A 397 -19.61 3.17 -8.32
CA ASP A 397 -18.86 3.65 -7.16
C ASP A 397 -17.77 2.67 -6.69
N ALA A 398 -17.69 1.47 -7.28
CA ALA A 398 -16.70 0.48 -6.93
C ALA A 398 -15.27 0.97 -7.26
N ILE A 399 -14.33 0.64 -6.38
CA ILE A 399 -12.91 0.86 -6.64
C ILE A 399 -12.49 0.06 -7.88
N PRO A 400 -11.90 0.63 -8.93
CA PRO A 400 -11.48 -0.14 -10.10
C PRO A 400 -10.53 -1.31 -9.77
N ALA A 401 -10.63 -2.40 -10.53
CA ALA A 401 -9.74 -3.55 -10.42
C ALA A 401 -8.29 -3.19 -10.76
N ASP A 402 -8.12 -2.27 -11.71
CA ASP A 402 -6.86 -1.64 -12.06
C ASP A 402 -7.11 -0.26 -12.69
N ARG A 403 -6.07 0.56 -12.64
CA ARG A 403 -6.03 1.92 -13.19
C ARG A 403 -4.74 2.12 -13.97
N LEU A 404 -4.82 2.93 -15.01
CA LEU A 404 -3.67 3.30 -15.82
C LEU A 404 -3.76 4.77 -16.22
N LEU A 405 -2.78 5.56 -15.79
CA LEU A 405 -2.62 6.93 -16.25
C LEU A 405 -1.86 6.95 -17.59
N LEU A 406 -2.56 7.29 -18.66
CA LEU A 406 -1.97 7.57 -19.97
C LEU A 406 -1.70 9.07 -20.06
N ASP A 407 -0.43 9.44 -20.20
CA ASP A 407 -0.01 10.83 -20.38
C ASP A 407 0.91 10.95 -21.59
N LEU A 408 1.08 12.16 -22.10
CA LEU A 408 2.03 12.42 -23.17
C LEU A 408 3.45 12.22 -22.63
N SER A 409 4.23 11.39 -23.32
CA SER A 409 5.65 11.22 -23.04
C SER A 409 6.32 12.60 -23.08
N ARG A 410 6.92 13.01 -21.96
CA ARG A 410 7.80 14.18 -21.95
C ARG A 410 8.95 13.89 -22.90
N VAL A 411 9.03 14.62 -24.01
CA VAL A 411 10.25 14.62 -24.79
C VAL A 411 11.22 15.50 -24.01
N ALA A 412 12.27 14.88 -23.46
CA ALA A 412 13.37 15.59 -22.82
C ALA A 412 14.19 16.31 -23.90
N LEU A 413 13.63 17.36 -24.51
CA LEU A 413 14.39 18.35 -25.24
C LEU A 413 14.67 19.50 -24.26
N SER A 414 15.94 19.63 -23.90
CA SER A 414 16.43 20.74 -23.07
C SER A 414 16.39 22.03 -23.90
N ILE A 415 15.23 22.66 -23.99
CA ILE A 415 15.04 23.99 -24.61
C ILE A 415 14.21 24.86 -23.66
N GLY A 416 14.83 25.34 -22.58
CA GLY A 416 14.22 26.30 -21.66
C GLY A 416 13.01 25.78 -20.86
N PRO A 417 12.24 26.66 -20.20
CA PRO A 417 11.16 26.28 -19.27
C PRO A 417 9.88 25.76 -19.96
N MET A 418 9.96 25.32 -21.21
CA MET A 418 8.82 24.78 -21.95
C MET A 418 8.92 23.26 -22.03
N ASP A 419 7.91 22.57 -21.49
CA ASP A 419 7.71 21.14 -21.72
C ASP A 419 7.36 20.94 -23.21
N VAL A 420 8.27 20.36 -23.99
CA VAL A 420 8.03 19.96 -25.39
C VAL A 420 7.52 18.52 -25.39
N TYR A 421 6.32 18.30 -25.92
CA TYR A 421 5.75 16.97 -26.14
C TYR A 421 5.98 16.57 -27.60
N GLY A 422 6.59 15.42 -27.85
CA GLY A 422 6.83 14.92 -29.21
C GLY A 422 5.53 14.43 -29.83
N SER A 423 5.17 14.97 -30.99
CA SER A 423 4.01 14.50 -31.77
C SER A 423 4.34 13.33 -32.71
N THR A 424 5.50 12.70 -32.58
CA THR A 424 5.92 11.63 -33.49
C THR A 424 5.51 10.25 -32.95
N GLN A 425 4.34 9.80 -33.43
CA GLN A 425 3.96 8.40 -33.71
C GLN A 425 3.53 7.51 -32.52
N GLU A 426 2.26 7.06 -32.60
CA GLU A 426 1.49 6.20 -31.68
C GLU A 426 0.90 6.86 -30.42
N ALA A 427 -0.42 6.71 -30.24
CA ALA A 427 -1.12 7.15 -29.04
C ALA A 427 -0.54 6.44 -27.81
N PRO A 428 -0.35 7.14 -26.67
CA PRO A 428 0.11 6.51 -25.43
C PRO A 428 -0.67 5.23 -25.14
N SER A 429 0.04 4.16 -24.84
CA SER A 429 -0.54 2.84 -24.59
C SER A 429 0.09 2.19 -23.37
N GLY A 430 -0.61 1.21 -22.82
CA GLY A 430 -0.12 0.42 -21.70
C GLY A 430 -1.02 -0.77 -21.41
N GLU A 431 -0.68 -1.51 -20.37
CA GLU A 431 -1.36 -2.75 -20.00
C GLU A 431 -2.15 -2.55 -18.71
N LEU A 432 -3.43 -2.89 -18.70
CA LEU A 432 -4.18 -3.16 -17.47
C LEU A 432 -3.89 -4.58 -17.00
N TYR A 433 -3.86 -4.83 -15.69
CA TYR A 433 -3.73 -6.14 -15.07
C TYR A 433 -5.05 -6.54 -14.42
N LEU A 434 -5.79 -7.42 -15.10
CA LEU A 434 -7.18 -7.76 -14.78
C LEU A 434 -7.33 -9.26 -14.54
N ARG A 435 -8.20 -9.65 -13.62
CA ARG A 435 -8.59 -11.06 -13.52
C ARG A 435 -9.39 -11.48 -14.77
N PRO A 436 -9.48 -12.78 -15.07
CA PRO A 436 -10.48 -13.28 -16.00
C PRO A 436 -11.89 -12.84 -15.57
N GLY A 437 -12.68 -12.30 -16.50
CA GLY A 437 -14.00 -11.73 -16.21
C GLY A 437 -14.40 -10.58 -17.12
N GLY A 438 -15.63 -10.08 -16.91
CA GLY A 438 -16.17 -8.92 -17.64
C GLY A 438 -15.86 -7.60 -16.93
N TYR A 439 -15.55 -6.57 -17.72
CA TYR A 439 -15.21 -5.23 -17.21
C TYR A 439 -15.88 -4.11 -18.01
N GLN A 440 -16.14 -3.01 -17.32
CA GLN A 440 -16.41 -1.71 -17.93
C GLN A 440 -15.16 -0.83 -17.81
N LEU A 441 -14.54 -0.53 -18.94
CA LEU A 441 -13.50 0.48 -19.03
C LEU A 441 -14.12 1.87 -19.12
N SER A 442 -13.55 2.84 -18.40
CA SER A 442 -13.86 4.26 -18.52
C SER A 442 -12.58 5.04 -18.78
N PHE A 443 -12.57 5.85 -19.84
CA PHE A 443 -11.45 6.72 -20.19
C PHE A 443 -11.75 8.11 -19.67
N ILE A 444 -11.08 8.54 -18.60
CA ILE A 444 -11.40 9.74 -17.84
C ILE A 444 -10.35 10.81 -18.12
N VAL A 445 -10.81 12.02 -18.44
CA VAL A 445 -9.97 13.19 -18.73
C VAL A 445 -10.53 14.42 -18.01
N ASP A 446 -9.85 15.57 -18.12
CA ASP A 446 -10.20 16.88 -17.55
C ASP A 446 -11.59 17.02 -16.90
N LYS A 447 -11.59 17.34 -15.60
CA LYS A 447 -12.79 17.46 -14.76
C LYS A 447 -13.61 16.17 -14.69
N ASP A 448 -12.91 15.04 -14.74
CA ASP A 448 -13.42 13.67 -14.63
C ASP A 448 -14.55 13.35 -15.62
N LYS A 449 -14.45 13.91 -16.83
CA LYS A 449 -15.33 13.55 -17.93
C LYS A 449 -14.87 12.23 -18.50
N ALA A 450 -15.80 11.29 -18.70
CA ALA A 450 -15.55 10.03 -19.38
C ALA A 450 -16.03 10.10 -20.85
N PRO A 451 -15.21 10.58 -21.82
CA PRO A 451 -15.56 10.58 -23.25
C PRO A 451 -16.05 9.24 -23.78
N GLN A 452 -15.48 8.15 -23.28
CA GLN A 452 -15.69 6.82 -23.82
C GLN A 452 -15.77 5.80 -22.70
N ARG A 453 -16.63 4.81 -22.90
CA ARG A 453 -16.73 3.61 -22.09
C ARG A 453 -16.72 2.40 -23.02
N GLU A 454 -16.02 1.36 -22.61
CA GLU A 454 -15.92 0.12 -23.38
C GLU A 454 -16.21 -1.06 -22.47
N THR A 455 -16.87 -2.08 -23.02
CA THR A 455 -17.08 -3.34 -22.32
C THR A 455 -16.11 -4.36 -22.88
N ILE A 456 -15.33 -4.98 -21.99
CA ILE A 456 -14.35 -6.00 -22.37
C ILE A 456 -14.59 -7.28 -21.58
N VAL A 457 -14.08 -8.39 -22.11
CA VAL A 457 -13.99 -9.67 -21.41
C VAL A 457 -12.55 -10.13 -21.45
N VAL A 458 -11.98 -10.38 -20.28
CA VAL A 458 -10.64 -10.96 -20.13
C VAL A 458 -10.82 -12.46 -19.99
N GLN A 459 -10.24 -13.21 -20.92
CA GLN A 459 -10.37 -14.67 -20.97
C GLN A 459 -9.49 -15.35 -19.92
N ASP A 460 -9.91 -16.52 -19.47
CA ASP A 460 -9.03 -17.44 -18.76
C ASP A 460 -7.90 -17.91 -19.69
N ALA A 461 -6.75 -18.26 -19.11
CA ALA A 461 -5.73 -18.94 -19.90
C ALA A 461 -6.30 -20.31 -20.32
N PRO A 462 -6.11 -20.77 -21.57
CA PRO A 462 -6.39 -22.15 -21.89
C PRO A 462 -5.62 -23.03 -20.90
N SER A 463 -6.31 -23.96 -20.25
CA SER A 463 -5.68 -24.96 -19.39
C SER A 463 -4.55 -25.60 -20.18
N ARG A 464 -3.31 -25.47 -19.71
CA ARG A 464 -2.21 -26.27 -20.25
C ARG A 464 -2.66 -27.72 -20.11
N GLU A 465 -2.87 -28.41 -21.23
CA GLU A 465 -3.00 -29.86 -21.22
C GLU A 465 -1.81 -30.40 -20.42
N PRO A 466 -2.01 -31.39 -19.54
CA PRO A 466 -0.88 -32.00 -18.86
C PRO A 466 0.04 -32.55 -19.94
N GLU A 467 1.30 -32.07 -19.97
CA GLU A 467 2.37 -32.71 -20.72
C GLU A 467 2.31 -34.20 -20.37
N GLN A 468 1.92 -35.00 -21.35
CA GLN A 468 1.97 -36.45 -21.25
C GLN A 468 3.44 -36.80 -20.99
N ARG A 469 3.66 -37.40 -19.82
CA ARG A 469 4.97 -37.78 -19.28
C ARG A 469 5.78 -38.65 -20.22
#